data_AF-A0A925AY16-F1
#
_entry.id   AF-A0A925AY16-F1
#
_cell.length_a   1.000
_cell.length_b   1.000
_cell.length_c   1.000
_cell.angle_alpha   90.00
_cell.angle_beta   90.00
_cell.angle_gamma   90.00
#
_symmetry.space_group_name_H-M   'P 1'
#
loop_
_entity.id
_entity.type
_entity.pdbx_description
1 polymer ?
#
loop_
_entity_poly.entity_id
_entity_poly.type
_entity_poly.pdbx_seq_one_letter_code
_entity_poly.pdbx_strand_id
1 'polypeptide(L)'
;MADNLDERRKRAVGRQRWPVVKAKLDANNDDLSATTTPIERLAMVWSLTQEAWKLARRVIPTYSRHEITARIYRRGDVIPNAS
;
A
#
# COMPACT_ATOMS: atom_id res chain seq x y z
N MET A 1 13.39 -11.81 -29.30
CA MET A 1 12.29 -12.07 -28.34
C MET A 1 12.55 -13.23 -27.39
N ALA A 2 13.22 -14.32 -27.80
CA ALA A 2 13.53 -15.48 -26.93
C ALA A 2 14.45 -15.15 -25.72
N ASP A 3 15.44 -14.28 -25.91
CA ASP A 3 16.41 -13.85 -24.89
C ASP A 3 15.79 -13.27 -23.60
N ASN A 4 14.64 -12.60 -23.73
CA ASN A 4 13.92 -12.01 -22.59
C ASN A 4 13.25 -13.07 -21.69
N LEU A 5 12.79 -14.17 -22.28
CA LEU A 5 12.14 -15.26 -21.53
C LEU A 5 13.16 -16.02 -20.68
N ASP A 6 14.36 -16.25 -21.22
CA ASP A 6 15.45 -16.91 -20.49
C ASP A 6 15.96 -16.05 -19.34
N GLU A 7 16.12 -14.74 -19.55
CA GLU A 7 16.49 -13.81 -18.46
C GLU A 7 15.39 -13.67 -17.40
N ARG A 8 14.11 -13.76 -17.79
CA ARG A 8 12.99 -13.87 -16.83
C ARG A 8 13.06 -15.17 -16.04
N ARG A 9 13.39 -16.29 -16.69
CA ARG A 9 13.50 -17.61 -16.06
C ARG A 9 14.68 -17.69 -15.09
N LYS A 10 15.86 -17.18 -15.46
CA LYS A 10 17.03 -17.08 -14.57
C LYS A 10 16.73 -16.27 -13.31
N ARG A 11 16.07 -15.11 -13.46
CA ARG A 11 15.64 -14.28 -12.33
C ARG A 11 14.60 -14.99 -11.46
N ALA A 12 13.67 -15.73 -12.05
CA ALA A 12 12.67 -16.50 -11.31
C ALA A 12 13.33 -17.62 -10.47
N VAL A 13 14.32 -18.34 -11.02
CA VAL A 13 15.09 -19.37 -10.29
C VAL A 13 15.89 -18.74 -9.15
N GLY A 14 16.57 -17.61 -9.38
CA GLY A 14 17.31 -16.91 -8.32
C GLY A 14 16.44 -16.46 -7.14
N ARG A 15 15.19 -16.06 -7.40
CA ARG A 15 14.22 -15.66 -6.36
C ARG A 15 13.74 -16.81 -5.48
N GLN A 16 13.92 -18.08 -5.89
CA GLN A 16 13.53 -19.23 -5.06
C GLN A 16 14.36 -19.33 -3.78
N ARG A 17 15.58 -18.76 -3.76
CA ARG A 17 16.45 -18.75 -2.57
C ARG A 17 16.16 -17.58 -1.62
N TRP A 18 15.26 -16.68 -1.98
CA TRP A 18 14.96 -15.54 -1.11
C TRP A 18 14.15 -16.03 0.10
N PRO A 19 14.41 -15.49 1.30
CA PRO A 19 13.64 -15.80 2.51
C PRO A 19 12.28 -15.09 2.50
N VAL A 20 11.51 -15.23 1.42
CA VAL A 20 10.20 -14.61 1.25
C VAL A 20 9.12 -15.60 1.66
N VAL A 21 8.43 -15.30 2.76
CA VAL A 21 7.29 -16.07 3.23
C VAL A 21 6.01 -15.56 2.57
N LYS A 22 5.18 -16.45 2.04
CA LYS A 22 3.84 -16.12 1.57
C LYS A 22 2.87 -16.20 2.75
N ALA A 23 2.43 -15.07 3.26
CA ALA A 23 1.32 -15.00 4.21
C ALA A 23 0.04 -14.62 3.47
N LYS A 24 -1.12 -15.14 3.92
CA LYS A 24 -2.40 -14.59 3.48
C LYS A 24 -2.59 -13.21 4.11
N LEU A 25 -3.20 -12.28 3.38
CA LEU A 25 -3.40 -10.92 3.84
C LEU A 25 -4.31 -10.84 5.08
N ASP A 26 -5.25 -11.79 5.22
CA ASP A 26 -6.19 -11.92 6.34
C ASP A 26 -5.59 -12.64 7.57
N ALA A 27 -4.46 -13.33 7.42
CA ALA A 27 -3.88 -14.14 8.50
C ALA A 27 -3.31 -13.32 9.67
N ASN A 28 -3.07 -12.02 9.46
CA ASN A 28 -2.61 -11.07 10.47
C ASN A 28 -3.56 -9.87 10.57
N ASN A 29 -4.87 -10.09 10.43
CA ASN A 29 -5.84 -9.04 10.71
C ASN A 29 -6.00 -8.87 12.23
N ASP A 30 -4.92 -8.46 12.89
CA ASP A 30 -5.01 -7.83 14.19
C ASP A 30 -5.72 -6.51 13.95
N ASP A 31 -7.05 -6.53 14.03
CA ASP A 31 -7.84 -5.32 13.99
C ASP A 31 -7.50 -4.51 15.25
N LEU A 32 -6.50 -3.64 15.09
CA LEU A 32 -6.05 -2.72 16.13
C LEU A 32 -7.07 -1.61 16.38
N SER A 33 -8.23 -1.59 15.69
CA SER A 33 -9.25 -0.56 15.90
C SER A 33 -9.80 -0.52 17.31
N ALA A 34 -9.79 -1.67 18.02
CA ALA A 34 -10.22 -1.78 19.41
C ALA A 34 -9.18 -1.26 20.42
N THR A 35 -7.89 -1.24 20.06
CA THR A 35 -6.76 -0.91 20.95
C THR A 35 -6.06 0.40 20.61
N THR A 36 -6.39 1.00 19.47
CA THR A 36 -5.82 2.27 19.01
C THR A 36 -6.92 3.30 18.75
N THR A 37 -6.60 4.55 19.01
CA THR A 37 -7.40 5.69 18.59
C THR A 37 -7.16 5.98 17.09
N PRO A 38 -8.09 6.69 16.42
CA PRO A 38 -7.88 7.13 15.03
C PRO A 38 -6.60 7.97 14.84
N ILE A 39 -6.24 8.80 15.82
CA ILE A 39 -5.05 9.66 15.77
C ILE A 39 -3.77 8.81 15.82
N GLU A 40 -3.72 7.81 16.70
CA GLU A 40 -2.56 6.91 16.80
C GLU A 40 -2.36 6.14 15.50
N ARG A 41 -3.44 5.63 14.88
CA ARG A 41 -3.35 4.98 13.57
C ARG A 41 -2.83 5.91 12.48
N LEU A 42 -3.30 7.17 12.46
CA LEU A 42 -2.80 8.17 11.52
C LEU A 42 -1.31 8.44 11.72
N ALA A 43 -0.84 8.53 12.98
CA ALA A 43 0.57 8.74 13.28
C ALA A 43 1.45 7.55 12.83
N MET A 44 0.98 6.31 13.02
CA MET A 44 1.65 5.09 12.55
C MET A 44 1.78 5.09 11.02
N VAL A 45 0.67 5.31 10.30
CA VAL A 45 0.65 5.32 8.83
C VAL A 45 1.47 6.48 8.27
N TRP A 46 1.46 7.64 8.94
CA TRP A 46 2.21 8.81 8.50
C TRP A 46 3.72 8.54 8.45
N SER A 47 4.28 7.85 9.44
CA SER A 47 5.69 7.48 9.47
C SER A 47 6.07 6.61 8.25
N LEU A 48 5.26 5.59 7.96
CA LEU A 48 5.46 4.72 6.79
C LEU A 48 5.34 5.47 5.46
N THR A 49 4.41 6.42 5.39
CA THR A 49 4.20 7.27 4.20
C THR A 49 5.46 8.11 3.91
N GLN A 50 6.05 8.73 4.93
CA GLN A 50 7.27 9.51 4.76
C GLN A 50 8.44 8.65 4.26
N GLU A 51 8.64 7.46 4.84
CA GLU A 51 9.69 6.54 4.42
C GLU A 51 9.51 6.05 2.98
N ALA A 52 8.28 5.65 2.62
CA ALA A 52 7.97 5.18 1.28
C ALA A 52 8.24 6.25 0.21
N TRP A 53 7.91 7.52 0.49
CA TRP A 53 8.18 8.63 -0.44
C TRP A 53 9.67 8.94 -0.56
N LYS A 54 10.40 8.91 0.56
CA LYS A 54 11.86 9.06 0.56
C LYS A 54 12.53 7.96 -0.27
N LEU A 55 12.13 6.69 -0.07
CA LEU A 55 12.64 5.55 -0.84
C LEU A 55 12.32 5.66 -2.34
N ALA A 56 11.13 6.14 -2.67
CA ALA A 56 10.72 6.37 -4.06
C ALA A 56 11.40 7.60 -4.69
N ARG A 57 12.18 8.39 -3.93
CA ARG A 57 12.72 9.69 -4.34
C ARG A 57 11.62 10.64 -4.85
N ARG A 58 10.47 10.62 -4.19
CA ARG A 58 9.31 11.48 -4.49
C ARG A 58 9.06 12.45 -3.34
N VAL A 59 8.53 13.62 -3.67
CA VAL A 59 8.08 14.60 -2.67
C VAL A 59 6.63 14.29 -2.28
N ILE A 60 6.31 14.45 -1.00
CA ILE A 60 4.93 14.31 -0.53
C ILE A 60 4.09 15.42 -1.18
N PRO A 61 2.94 15.09 -1.79
CA PRO A 61 2.12 16.10 -2.46
C PRO A 61 1.68 17.22 -1.51
N THR A 62 1.77 18.46 -1.98
CA THR A 62 1.42 19.68 -1.22
C THR A 62 0.12 20.33 -1.72
N TYR A 63 -0.66 19.63 -2.55
CA TYR A 63 -1.91 20.16 -3.08
C TYR A 63 -2.93 20.44 -1.96
N SER A 64 -3.81 21.40 -2.21
CA SER A 64 -4.89 21.71 -1.29
C SER A 64 -5.92 20.56 -1.24
N ARG A 65 -6.71 20.50 -0.18
CA ARG A 65 -7.75 19.46 -0.05
C ARG A 65 -8.77 19.49 -1.19
N HIS A 66 -8.97 20.63 -1.84
CA HIS A 66 -9.89 20.76 -2.99
C HIS A 66 -9.34 20.14 -4.29
N GLU A 67 -8.03 19.92 -4.35
CA GLU A 67 -7.33 19.40 -5.53
C GLU A 67 -7.04 17.90 -5.41
N ILE A 68 -7.41 17.27 -4.29
CA ILE A 68 -7.21 15.84 -4.08
C ILE A 68 -8.05 15.03 -5.08
N THR A 69 -7.42 14.06 -5.75
CA THR A 69 -8.09 13.18 -6.73
C THR A 69 -9.02 12.15 -6.07
N ALA A 70 -8.97 12.02 -4.75
CA ALA A 70 -9.79 11.09 -3.98
C ALA A 70 -11.12 11.73 -3.54
N ARG A 71 -12.20 10.94 -3.53
CA ARG A 71 -13.51 11.34 -2.98
C ARG A 71 -13.72 10.64 -1.64
N ILE A 72 -14.21 11.39 -0.65
CA ILE A 72 -14.55 10.85 0.68
C ILE A 72 -16.06 10.62 0.70
N TYR A 73 -16.46 9.38 0.93
CA TYR A 73 -17.85 9.00 1.17
C TYR A 73 -18.00 8.65 2.65
N ARG A 74 -18.97 9.26 3.31
CA ARG A 74 -19.38 8.93 4.67
C ARG A 74 -20.30 7.72 4.67
N ARG A 75 -20.48 7.12 5.84
CA ARG A 75 -21.43 6.03 6.03
C ARG A 75 -22.84 6.51 5.65
N GLY A 76 -23.45 5.85 4.67
CA GLY A 76 -24.77 6.22 4.13
C GLY A 76 -24.72 7.03 2.84
N ASP A 77 -23.55 7.49 2.40
CA ASP A 77 -23.41 8.17 1.11
C ASP A 77 -23.63 7.17 -0.03
N VAL A 78 -24.33 7.61 -1.07
CA VAL A 78 -24.47 6.85 -2.32
C VAL A 78 -23.17 7.01 -3.11
N ILE A 79 -22.44 5.91 -3.29
CA ILE A 79 -21.23 5.88 -4.11
C ILE A 79 -21.65 5.74 -5.58
N PRO A 80 -21.41 6.75 -6.44
CA PRO A 80 -21.71 6.62 -7.85
C PRO A 80 -20.77 5.55 -8.46
N ASN A 81 -21.36 4.52 -9.05
CA ASN A 81 -20.71 3.35 -9.70
C ASN A 81 -20.25 2.21 -8.77
N ALA A 82 -20.77 2.10 -7.55
CA ALA A 82 -20.70 0.84 -6.81
C ALA A 82 -21.81 -0.10 -7.31
N SER A 83 -21.52 -0.90 -8.33
CA SER A 83 -22.37 -2.00 -8.82
C SER A 83 -21.52 -3.25 -8.96
#